data_AF-A0A540N3Q2-F1
#
_entry.id   AF-A0A540N3Q2-F1
#
_cell.length_a   1.000
_cell.length_b   1.000
_cell.length_c   1.000
_cell.angle_alpha   90.00
_cell.angle_beta   90.00
_cell.angle_gamma   90.00
#
_symmetry.space_group_name_H-M   'P 1'
#
loop_
_entity.id
_entity.type
_entity.pdbx_description
1 polymer ?
#
loop_
_entity_poly.entity_id
_entity_poly.type
_entity_poly.pdbx_seq_one_letter_code
_entity_poly.pdbx_strand_id
1 'polypeptide(L)'
;MQFRESGCENCPCFKMEEDFDRVADCTTPNFNGIISVTDPTRSWAAKWLRIDMLFFLSACIYAFKSLQRRFVPGVYTLAALEVLSEDLRNLCEDEQVQYIPPKLV
;
A
#
# COMPACT_ATOMS: atom_id res chain seq x y z
N MET A 1 2.22 -13.78 -12.81
CA MET A 1 2.72 -12.96 -11.66
C MET A 1 1.48 -12.40 -10.98
N GLN A 2 1.30 -12.63 -9.67
CA GLN A 2 0.00 -12.44 -8.99
C GLN A 2 -0.66 -11.09 -9.31
N PHE A 3 0.10 -9.99 -9.33
CA PHE A 3 -0.41 -8.65 -9.64
C PHE A 3 -1.04 -8.50 -11.04
N ARG A 4 -0.63 -9.30 -12.04
CA ARG A 4 -1.29 -9.32 -13.36
C ARG A 4 -2.56 -10.16 -13.38
N GLU A 5 -2.71 -11.09 -12.46
CA GLU A 5 -3.85 -12.02 -12.47
C GLU A 5 -4.97 -11.51 -11.56
N SER A 6 -4.63 -10.89 -10.43
CA SER A 6 -5.57 -10.46 -9.40
C SER A 6 -5.38 -9.01 -8.92
N GLY A 7 -4.46 -8.25 -9.51
CA GLY A 7 -4.15 -6.88 -9.07
C GLY A 7 -3.53 -6.79 -7.67
N CYS A 8 -3.53 -5.58 -7.11
CA CYS A 8 -3.15 -5.32 -5.71
C CYS A 8 -4.41 -5.12 -4.85
N GLU A 9 -4.64 -6.02 -3.90
CA GLU A 9 -5.78 -5.95 -2.96
C GLU A 9 -5.77 -4.69 -2.07
N ASN A 10 -4.60 -4.11 -1.85
CA ASN A 10 -4.41 -2.92 -1.01
C ASN A 10 -4.36 -1.61 -1.82
N CYS A 11 -4.35 -1.67 -3.15
CA CYS A 11 -4.02 -0.54 -4.03
C CYS A 11 -5.06 -0.32 -5.15
N PRO A 12 -6.32 0.01 -4.80
CA PRO A 12 -7.37 0.16 -5.81
C PRO A 12 -7.11 1.30 -6.82
N CYS A 13 -6.31 2.32 -6.46
CA CYS A 13 -6.01 3.44 -7.38
C CYS A 13 -5.29 3.02 -8.66
N PHE A 14 -4.60 1.88 -8.69
CA PHE A 14 -3.83 1.47 -9.87
C PHE A 14 -4.62 0.65 -10.89
N LYS A 15 -5.79 0.10 -10.52
CA LYS A 15 -6.66 -0.70 -11.41
C LYS A 15 -5.88 -1.72 -12.27
N MET A 16 -4.93 -2.41 -11.64
CA MET A 16 -4.01 -3.35 -12.30
C MET A 16 -4.71 -4.54 -12.97
N GLU A 17 -5.96 -4.82 -12.58
CA GLU A 17 -6.81 -5.84 -13.19
C GLU A 17 -7.33 -5.46 -14.58
N GLU A 18 -7.38 -4.15 -14.89
CA GLU A 18 -7.79 -3.61 -16.19
C GLU A 18 -6.58 -3.28 -17.08
N ASP A 19 -5.46 -2.89 -16.47
CA ASP A 19 -4.24 -2.49 -17.17
C ASP A 19 -3.00 -3.21 -16.60
N PHE A 20 -2.63 -4.31 -17.26
CA PHE A 20 -1.53 -5.18 -16.83
C PHE A 20 -0.14 -4.60 -17.09
N ASP A 21 -0.03 -3.64 -17.99
CA ASP A 21 1.24 -3.01 -18.33
C ASP A 21 1.70 -2.11 -17.18
N ARG A 22 0.76 -1.48 -16.46
CA ARG A 22 1.02 -0.68 -15.25
C ARG A 22 1.65 -1.46 -14.10
N VAL A 23 1.53 -2.79 -14.09
CA VAL A 23 2.10 -3.57 -12.98
C VAL A 23 3.61 -3.36 -12.89
N ALA A 24 4.30 -3.19 -14.03
CA ALA A 24 5.73 -2.93 -14.03
C ALA A 24 6.09 -1.55 -13.45
N ASP A 25 5.23 -0.56 -13.60
CA ASP A 25 5.47 0.81 -13.13
C ASP A 25 5.06 1.01 -11.66
N CYS A 26 4.08 0.23 -11.19
CA CYS A 26 3.55 0.30 -9.83
C CYS A 26 4.21 -0.69 -8.85
N THR A 27 5.05 -1.61 -9.34
CA THR A 27 5.77 -2.59 -8.52
C THR A 27 7.27 -2.50 -8.76
N THR A 28 8.08 -2.89 -7.78
CA THR A 28 9.54 -2.87 -7.93
C THR A 28 10.14 -4.22 -7.52
N PRO A 29 11.12 -4.76 -8.27
CA PRO A 29 11.92 -5.88 -7.81
C PRO A 29 12.95 -5.47 -6.76
N ASN A 30 13.21 -4.16 -6.61
CA ASN A 30 14.22 -3.61 -5.72
C ASN A 30 13.63 -3.34 -4.33
N PHE A 31 13.52 -4.40 -3.53
CA PHE A 31 13.04 -4.32 -2.15
C PHE A 31 14.00 -5.03 -1.20
N ASN A 32 13.96 -4.64 0.08
CA ASN A 32 14.74 -5.27 1.14
C ASN A 32 13.81 -5.94 2.16
N GLY A 33 14.05 -7.23 2.39
CA GLY A 33 13.36 -8.04 3.38
C GLY A 33 11.89 -8.32 3.07
N ILE A 34 11.39 -9.42 3.63
CA ILE A 34 9.97 -9.77 3.59
C ILE A 34 9.47 -10.06 5.00
N ILE A 35 8.20 -9.77 5.23
CA ILE A 35 7.49 -10.11 6.46
C ILE A 35 6.13 -10.71 6.12
N SER A 36 5.80 -11.82 6.77
CA SER A 36 4.44 -12.36 6.73
C SER A 36 3.65 -11.81 7.91
N VAL A 37 2.50 -11.20 7.63
CA VAL A 37 1.62 -10.60 8.63
C VAL A 37 0.30 -11.34 8.62
N THR A 38 0.04 -12.11 9.68
CA THR A 38 -1.22 -12.85 9.85
C THR A 38 -2.35 -11.96 10.40
N ASP A 39 -2.00 -11.01 11.29
CA ASP A 39 -2.96 -10.06 11.86
C ASP A 39 -2.35 -8.65 11.94
N PRO A 40 -2.65 -7.76 10.96
CA PRO A 40 -2.11 -6.41 10.93
C PRO A 40 -2.66 -5.51 12.04
N THR A 41 -3.79 -5.86 12.65
CA THR A 41 -4.43 -5.02 13.69
C THR A 41 -3.74 -5.16 15.06
N ARG A 42 -3.12 -6.32 15.31
CA ARG A 42 -2.50 -6.67 16.60
C ARG A 42 -0.97 -6.67 16.58
N SER A 43 -0.35 -6.71 15.40
CA SER A 43 1.11 -6.79 15.26
C SER A 43 1.79 -5.44 15.48
N TRP A 44 2.77 -5.39 16.39
CA TRP A 44 3.65 -4.22 16.52
C TRP A 44 4.48 -3.97 15.26
N ALA A 45 4.93 -5.03 14.58
CA ALA A 45 5.67 -4.90 13.33
C ALA A 45 4.80 -4.29 12.22
N ALA A 46 3.51 -4.64 12.15
CA ALA A 46 2.55 -4.02 11.23
C ALA A 46 2.37 -2.52 11.52
N LYS A 47 2.29 -2.13 12.80
CA LYS A 47 2.24 -0.73 13.23
C LYS A 47 3.49 0.04 12.84
N TRP A 48 4.66 -0.55 13.06
CA TRP A 48 5.95 0.05 12.69
C TRP A 48 6.06 0.33 11.19
N LEU A 49 5.51 -0.58 10.38
CA LEU A 49 5.47 -0.52 8.92
C LEU A 49 4.30 0.31 8.37
N ARG A 50 3.44 0.88 9.22
CA ARG A 50 2.25 1.66 8.83
C ARG A 50 1.23 0.88 7.98
N ILE A 51 1.16 -0.43 8.21
CA ILE A 51 0.17 -1.34 7.58
C ILE A 51 -0.88 -1.82 8.60
N ASP A 52 -1.00 -1.15 9.74
CA ASP A 52 -2.00 -1.41 10.76
C ASP A 52 -3.25 -0.55 10.59
N MET A 53 -4.38 -1.07 11.09
CA MET A 53 -5.69 -0.41 11.04
C MET A 53 -5.81 0.81 12.00
N LEU A 54 -4.96 0.90 13.02
CA LEU A 54 -5.21 1.74 14.20
C LEU A 54 -4.68 3.17 14.10
N PHE A 55 -3.83 3.49 13.12
CA PHE A 55 -3.34 4.86 12.93
C PHE A 55 -4.46 5.89 12.67
N PHE A 56 -5.64 5.45 12.22
CA PHE A 56 -6.77 6.34 11.94
C PHE A 56 -7.68 6.62 13.15
N LEU A 57 -7.58 5.86 14.25
CA LEU A 57 -8.47 6.08 15.41
C LEU A 57 -8.01 7.23 16.33
N SER A 58 -6.73 7.61 16.27
CA SER A 58 -6.18 8.69 17.10
C SER A 58 -6.32 10.09 16.45
N ALA A 59 -6.83 10.17 15.22
CA ALA A 59 -7.05 11.42 14.50
C ALA A 59 -8.55 11.73 14.42
N CYS A 60 -9.04 12.53 15.37
CA CYS A 60 -10.33 13.23 15.41
C CYS A 60 -11.20 13.22 14.13
N ILE A 61 -12.45 12.74 14.26
CA ILE A 61 -13.78 13.31 13.87
C ILE A 61 -13.98 14.00 12.48
N TYR A 62 -12.96 14.35 11.70
CA TYR A 62 -13.08 15.10 10.43
C TYR A 62 -12.69 14.33 9.15
N ALA A 63 -12.33 13.05 9.22
CA ALA A 63 -11.93 12.26 8.04
C ALA A 63 -12.98 11.20 7.65
N PHE A 64 -14.19 11.63 7.26
CA PHE A 64 -15.32 10.74 6.93
C PHE A 64 -15.19 10.00 5.57
N LYS A 65 -14.00 9.94 4.95
CA LYS A 65 -13.81 9.26 3.64
C LYS A 65 -12.51 8.46 3.49
N SER A 66 -11.84 8.10 4.59
CA SER A 66 -10.65 7.22 4.57
C SER A 66 -10.95 5.82 5.15
N LEU A 67 -12.13 5.27 4.83
CA LEU A 67 -12.59 3.98 5.37
C LEU A 67 -12.04 2.74 4.62
N GLN A 68 -11.16 2.91 3.62
CA GLN A 68 -10.73 1.79 2.75
C GLN A 68 -9.34 1.20 3.03
N ARG A 69 -8.51 1.77 3.90
CA ARG A 69 -7.13 1.26 4.08
C ARG A 69 -7.03 0.17 5.15
N ARG A 70 -7.66 -0.98 4.92
CA ARG A 70 -7.38 -2.20 5.68
C ARG A 70 -6.42 -3.07 4.87
N PHE A 71 -5.14 -3.04 5.24
CA PHE A 71 -4.18 -3.99 4.69
C PHE A 71 -4.62 -5.41 5.03
N VAL A 72 -4.66 -6.28 4.02
CA VAL A 72 -5.06 -7.69 4.19
C VAL A 72 -3.93 -8.51 4.83
N PRO A 73 -4.20 -9.63 5.53
CA PRO A 73 -3.16 -10.56 5.90
C PRO A 73 -2.39 -11.03 4.66
N GLY A 74 -1.06 -11.08 4.74
CA GLY A 74 -0.24 -11.36 3.55
C GLY A 74 1.25 -11.15 3.77
N VAL A 75 2.00 -11.20 2.67
CA VAL A 75 3.44 -10.96 2.65
C VAL A 75 3.70 -9.53 2.17
N TYR A 76 4.53 -8.82 2.93
CA TYR A 76 4.89 -7.43 2.69
C TYR A 76 6.41 -7.27 2.63
N THR A 77 6.88 -6.20 1.99
CA THR A 77 8.31 -5.84 2.01
C THR A 77 8.62 -4.99 3.24
N LEU A 78 9.85 -5.03 3.74
CA LEU A 78 10.28 -4.11 4.81
C LEU A 78 10.64 -2.73 4.26
N ALA A 79 11.17 -2.68 3.04
CA ALA A 79 11.43 -1.45 2.31
C ALA A 79 11.35 -1.69 0.80
N ALA A 80 10.64 -0.79 0.09
CA ALA A 80 10.80 -0.62 -1.35
C ALA A 80 11.83 0.50 -1.57
N LEU A 81 12.86 0.22 -2.36
CA LEU A 81 14.01 1.13 -2.54
C LEU A 81 13.79 2.17 -3.64
N GLU A 82 12.57 2.21 -4.19
CA GLU A 82 12.18 3.09 -5.28
C GLU A 82 10.87 3.81 -4.92
N VAL A 83 10.69 4.99 -5.49
CA VAL A 83 9.47 5.78 -5.33
C VAL A 83 8.63 5.69 -6.59
N LEU A 84 7.30 5.72 -6.43
CA LEU A 84 6.38 5.84 -7.56
C LEU A 84 6.63 7.14 -8.33
N SER A 85 6.43 7.07 -9.66
CA SER A 85 6.49 8.24 -10.54
C SER A 85 5.44 9.29 -10.15
N GLU A 86 5.60 10.52 -10.62
CA GLU A 86 4.64 11.61 -10.36
C GLU A 86 3.25 11.29 -10.92
N ASP A 87 3.18 10.74 -12.14
CA ASP A 87 1.92 10.38 -12.78
C ASP A 87 1.12 9.34 -11.97
N LEU A 88 1.81 8.33 -11.43
CA LEU A 88 1.18 7.31 -10.59
C LEU A 88 0.74 7.86 -9.23
N ARG A 89 1.47 8.84 -8.69
CA ARG A 89 1.07 9.53 -7.46
C ARG A 89 -0.18 10.37 -7.69
N ASN A 90 -0.24 11.11 -8.80
CA ASN A 90 -1.40 11.92 -9.17
C ASN A 90 -2.66 11.06 -9.35
N LEU A 91 -2.53 9.87 -9.98
CA LEU A 91 -3.64 8.93 -10.11
C LEU A 91 -4.23 8.50 -8.76
N CYS A 92 -3.38 8.26 -7.74
CA CYS A 92 -3.89 7.96 -6.41
C CYS A 92 -4.46 9.20 -5.71
N GLU A 93 -3.90 10.38 -5.93
CA GLU A 93 -4.46 11.64 -5.39
C GLU A 93 -5.84 11.96 -5.95
N ASP A 94 -6.09 11.72 -7.24
CA ASP A 94 -7.40 11.85 -7.90
C ASP A 94 -8.46 10.93 -7.26
N GLU A 95 -8.04 9.74 -6.85
CA GLU A 95 -8.87 8.77 -6.10
C GLU A 95 -8.89 9.07 -4.59
N GLN A 96 -8.39 10.23 -4.16
CA GLN A 96 -8.32 10.68 -2.76
C GLN A 96 -7.45 9.79 -1.86
N VAL A 97 -6.49 9.08 -2.44
CA VAL A 97 -5.53 8.17 -1.80
C VAL A 97 -4.18 8.88 -1.69
N GLN A 98 -3.86 9.41 -0.51
CA GLN A 98 -2.54 10.00 -0.25
C GLN A 98 -1.41 8.96 -0.35
N TYR A 99 -0.46 9.16 -1.27
CA TYR A 99 0.77 8.37 -1.33
C TYR A 99 1.73 8.77 -0.21
N ILE A 100 2.24 7.77 0.53
CA ILE A 100 3.27 7.95 1.53
C ILE A 100 4.48 7.15 1.06
N PRO A 101 5.63 7.80 0.80
CA PRO A 101 6.80 7.09 0.30
C PRO A 101 7.29 6.04 1.32
N PRO A 102 7.84 4.91 0.84
CA PRO A 102 8.45 3.90 1.68
C PRO A 102 9.53 4.50 2.59
N LYS A 103 9.69 3.93 3.79
CA LYS A 103 10.84 4.26 4.64
C LYS A 103 12.10 3.70 3.97
N LEU A 104 13.03 4.58 3.60
CA LEU A 104 14.39 4.20 3.22
C LEU A 104 15.11 3.83 4.53
N VAL A 105 15.45 2.56 4.70
CA VAL A 105 16.20 2.04 5.86
C VAL A 105 17.61 1.68 5.43
#